data_AF-L7JUJ0-F1
#
_entry.id   AF-L7JUJ0-F1
#
_cell.length_a   1.000
_cell.length_b   1.000
_cell.length_c   1.000
_cell.angle_alpha   90.00
_cell.angle_beta   90.00
_cell.angle_gamma   90.00
#
_symmetry.space_group_name_H-M   'P 1'
#
loop_
_entity.id
_entity.type
_entity.pdbx_description
1 polymer ?
#
loop_
_entity_poly.entity_id
_entity_poly.type
_entity_poly.pdbx_seq_one_letter_code
_entity_poly.pdbx_strand_id
1 'polypeptide(L)'
;MTSSDGWHSVSSEKDELFNENKTKKIRVSHNKIRIALFIKLLKILKAIVARMKYVPTETNKFLEYRRLCASESDKIFIFKKLVFLGIPCKLYVIINDELEFALEVFMMEIIEKFKLSKTGLIFYIGVDGSLVNTTLLNSTKFKYFSIFASLIFEMKDILYDHSFFRESRKRLIEQGVTLPMNFNENAIFSAIPRSLKNMKYHPLYVIESIIKKNQIIFPKRPILGYFKGEPIFCRKNIQTLRSEKEWFKLGKKVVKPIYKLVDGVKLYRKYDVEDLIIMDLEDKPMLYYHDNHVPKNCVYSKNELSVLVARLLDIRYSECIVGFRYKMPIFQGIFLLKEDALLFLIH
;
A
#
# COMPACT_ATOMS: atom_id res chain seq x y z
N MET A 1 -44.70 9.71 15.22
CA MET A 1 -43.75 10.23 14.22
C MET A 1 -42.39 10.22 14.88
N THR A 2 -41.57 9.25 14.49
CA THR A 2 -40.44 8.74 15.27
C THR A 2 -39.20 9.61 15.12
N SER A 3 -38.84 10.27 16.23
CA SER A 3 -37.46 10.60 16.58
C SER A 3 -36.66 9.30 16.70
N SER A 4 -35.52 9.22 16.01
CA SER A 4 -34.50 8.22 16.29
C SER A 4 -33.25 8.92 16.78
N ASP A 5 -33.11 8.89 18.10
CA ASP A 5 -31.92 9.21 18.86
C ASP A 5 -30.71 8.42 18.37
N GLY A 6 -29.55 9.08 18.31
CA GLY A 6 -28.30 8.35 18.14
C GLY A 6 -27.04 9.13 17.76
N TRP A 7 -26.85 10.41 18.10
CA TRP A 7 -25.53 11.08 18.07
C TRP A 7 -25.48 12.27 19.06
N HIS A 8 -25.68 11.99 20.35
CA HIS A 8 -25.27 12.88 21.45
C HIS A 8 -24.28 12.07 22.30
N SER A 9 -23.02 12.45 22.41
CA SER A 9 -22.62 13.60 23.21
C SER A 9 -21.57 14.49 22.53
N VAL A 10 -21.78 15.78 22.77
CA VAL A 10 -20.86 16.88 22.56
C VAL A 10 -19.54 16.62 23.30
N SER A 11 -18.40 16.79 22.62
CA SER A 11 -17.30 17.53 23.25
C SER A 11 -16.92 18.67 22.32
N SER A 12 -17.42 19.84 22.68
CA SER A 12 -16.90 21.12 22.30
C SER A 12 -15.48 21.23 22.85
N GLU A 13 -14.47 20.95 22.03
CA GLU A 13 -13.12 21.42 22.29
C GLU A 13 -12.82 22.53 21.28
N LYS A 14 -13.19 23.75 21.70
CA LYS A 14 -12.37 24.93 21.40
C LYS A 14 -10.97 24.67 21.95
N ASP A 15 -9.98 25.23 21.26
CA ASP A 15 -8.58 25.33 21.68
C ASP A 15 -7.72 24.06 21.57
N GLU A 16 -7.32 23.72 20.35
CA GLU A 16 -5.97 23.17 20.14
C GLU A 16 -5.16 24.20 19.32
N LEU A 17 -4.77 25.27 20.02
CA LEU A 17 -3.60 26.06 19.67
C LEU A 17 -2.42 25.11 19.47
N PHE A 18 -1.77 25.27 18.32
CA PHE A 18 -0.62 24.52 17.85
C PHE A 18 0.55 24.72 18.82
N ASN A 19 0.60 23.93 19.90
CA ASN A 19 1.67 24.03 20.89
C ASN A 19 2.88 23.24 20.36
N GLU A 20 3.78 23.95 19.66
CA GLU A 20 5.10 23.46 19.24
C GLU A 20 6.05 23.28 20.44
N ASN A 21 5.69 22.47 21.43
CA ASN A 21 6.65 22.01 22.43
C ASN A 21 7.45 20.83 21.87
N LYS A 22 8.54 21.18 21.17
CA LYS A 22 9.63 20.29 20.74
C LYS A 22 10.32 19.65 21.95
N THR A 23 9.70 18.64 22.54
CA THR A 23 10.46 17.60 23.26
C THR A 23 11.17 16.76 22.20
N LYS A 24 12.50 16.65 22.28
CA LYS A 24 13.35 15.84 21.38
C LYS A 24 13.00 14.35 21.55
N LYS A 25 11.90 13.90 20.93
CA LYS A 25 11.59 12.48 20.76
C LYS A 25 12.69 11.86 19.90
N ILE A 26 13.38 10.87 20.44
CA ILE A 26 14.29 9.99 19.69
C ILE A 26 13.50 9.48 18.48
N ARG A 27 13.85 9.96 17.28
CA ARG A 27 13.17 9.59 16.03
C ARG A 27 13.57 8.15 15.71
N VAL A 28 12.75 7.19 16.16
CA VAL A 28 12.89 5.79 15.72
C VAL A 28 12.83 5.79 14.18
N SER A 29 13.83 5.18 13.54
CA SER A 29 13.88 5.12 12.08
C SER A 29 12.60 4.50 11.52
N HIS A 30 11.98 5.15 10.54
CA HIS A 30 10.78 4.62 9.85
C HIS A 30 11.02 3.21 9.30
N ASN A 31 12.25 2.88 8.90
CA ASN A 31 12.61 1.54 8.43
C ASN A 31 12.51 0.50 9.55
N LYS A 32 12.91 0.83 10.78
CA LYS A 32 12.78 -0.08 11.93
C LYS A 32 11.32 -0.38 12.24
N ILE A 33 10.46 0.65 12.20
CA ILE A 33 9.01 0.50 12.38
C ILE A 33 8.41 -0.35 11.25
N ARG A 34 8.79 -0.10 9.99
CA ARG A 34 8.33 -0.87 8.83
C ARG A 34 8.70 -2.34 8.97
N ILE A 35 9.95 -2.65 9.29
CA ILE A 35 10.42 -4.03 9.48
C ILE A 35 9.67 -4.71 10.63
N ALA A 36 9.50 -4.03 11.76
CA ALA A 36 8.76 -4.58 12.90
C ALA A 36 7.29 -4.92 12.55
N LEU A 37 6.59 -4.00 11.87
CA LEU A 37 5.22 -4.24 11.40
C LEU A 37 5.16 -5.38 10.39
N PHE A 38 6.10 -5.42 9.43
CA PHE A 38 6.17 -6.47 8.43
C PHE A 38 6.35 -7.86 9.06
N ILE A 39 7.27 -7.99 10.02
CA ILE A 39 7.47 -9.25 10.75
C ILE A 39 6.20 -9.63 11.54
N LYS A 40 5.55 -8.67 12.22
CA LYS A 40 4.30 -8.91 12.97
C LYS A 40 3.20 -9.41 12.03
N LEU A 41 3.03 -8.79 10.86
CA LEU A 41 2.08 -9.22 9.84
C LEU A 41 2.39 -10.63 9.33
N LEU A 42 3.64 -10.90 8.94
CA LEU A 42 4.03 -12.23 8.44
C LEU A 42 3.74 -13.36 9.45
N LYS A 43 3.98 -13.12 10.75
CA LYS A 43 3.65 -14.09 11.81
C LYS A 43 2.15 -14.39 11.86
N ILE A 44 1.31 -13.36 11.75
CA ILE A 44 -0.15 -13.49 11.76
C ILE A 44 -0.62 -14.25 10.52
N LEU A 45 -0.16 -13.87 9.33
CA LEU A 45 -0.52 -14.54 8.09
C LEU A 45 -0.10 -16.03 8.13
N LYS A 46 1.11 -16.32 8.63
CA LYS A 46 1.60 -17.69 8.81
C LYS A 46 0.70 -18.52 9.74
N ALA A 47 0.23 -17.94 10.85
CA ALA A 47 -0.66 -18.64 11.79
C ALA A 47 -2.01 -19.00 11.14
N ILE A 48 -2.55 -18.08 10.33
CA ILE A 48 -3.82 -18.26 9.63
C ILE A 48 -3.75 -19.39 8.60
N VAL A 49 -2.68 -19.44 7.80
CA VAL A 49 -2.54 -20.47 6.75
C VAL A 49 -1.86 -21.75 7.22
N ALA A 50 -1.47 -21.84 8.49
CA ALA A 50 -0.85 -23.05 9.04
C ALA A 50 -1.79 -24.25 8.85
N ARG A 51 -1.23 -25.39 8.44
CA ARG A 51 -1.99 -26.63 8.20
C ARG A 51 -2.86 -26.96 9.41
N MET A 52 -4.10 -27.35 9.13
CA MET A 52 -5.05 -27.82 10.13
C MET A 52 -5.77 -29.05 9.59
N LYS A 53 -6.09 -29.98 10.48
CA LYS A 53 -7.07 -31.03 10.21
C LYS A 53 -8.34 -30.64 10.94
N TYR A 54 -9.46 -30.75 10.25
CA TYR A 54 -10.75 -30.45 10.84
C TYR A 54 -11.83 -31.27 10.15
N VAL A 55 -12.61 -31.95 10.98
CA VAL A 55 -13.80 -32.70 10.57
C VAL A 55 -14.97 -32.06 11.33
N PRO A 56 -15.99 -31.53 10.64
CA PRO A 56 -17.16 -30.98 11.29
C PRO A 56 -17.90 -32.08 12.06
N THR A 57 -18.38 -31.77 13.25
CA THR A 57 -19.18 -32.71 14.06
C THR A 57 -20.67 -32.53 13.81
N GLU A 58 -21.10 -31.29 13.58
CA GLU A 58 -22.47 -30.97 13.24
C GLU A 58 -22.64 -30.90 11.72
N THR A 59 -23.78 -31.37 11.22
CA THR A 59 -24.17 -31.22 9.81
C THR A 59 -24.65 -29.80 9.52
N ASN A 60 -25.27 -29.15 10.50
CA ASN A 60 -25.73 -27.77 10.40
C ASN A 60 -24.58 -26.78 10.71
N LYS A 61 -24.28 -25.91 9.75
CA LYS A 61 -23.20 -24.91 9.85
C LYS A 61 -23.35 -23.93 11.03
N PHE A 62 -24.59 -23.55 11.37
CA PHE A 62 -24.86 -22.64 12.47
C PHE A 62 -24.62 -23.33 13.83
N LEU A 63 -25.06 -24.58 13.96
CA LEU A 63 -24.78 -25.39 15.16
C LEU A 63 -23.28 -25.62 15.33
N GLU A 64 -22.57 -25.93 14.24
CA GLU A 64 -21.11 -26.08 14.27
C GLU A 64 -20.44 -24.77 14.70
N TYR A 65 -20.85 -23.62 14.16
CA TYR A 65 -20.34 -22.31 14.56
C TYR A 65 -20.56 -22.02 16.05
N ARG A 66 -21.75 -22.27 16.59
CA ARG A 66 -22.05 -22.07 18.01
C ARG A 66 -21.19 -22.97 18.90
N ARG A 67 -21.05 -24.25 18.52
CA ARG A 67 -20.19 -25.21 19.22
C ARG A 67 -18.73 -24.74 19.24
N LEU A 68 -18.21 -24.31 18.10
CA LEU A 68 -16.85 -23.77 18.00
C LEU A 68 -16.64 -22.57 18.91
N CYS A 69 -17.58 -21.61 18.93
CA CYS A 69 -17.49 -20.45 19.81
C CYS A 69 -17.57 -20.78 21.29
N ALA A 70 -18.25 -21.88 21.66
CA ALA A 70 -18.32 -22.35 23.05
C ALA A 70 -17.07 -23.13 23.47
N SER A 71 -16.47 -23.89 22.55
CA SER A 71 -15.32 -24.78 22.84
C SER A 71 -13.95 -24.13 22.70
N GLU A 72 -13.85 -23.03 21.93
CA GLU A 72 -12.59 -22.42 21.56
C GLU A 72 -12.58 -20.93 21.88
N SER A 73 -11.46 -20.45 22.43
CA SER A 73 -11.25 -19.02 22.68
C SER A 73 -10.41 -18.36 21.58
N ASP A 74 -9.53 -19.11 20.90
CA ASP A 74 -8.70 -18.59 19.82
C ASP A 74 -9.52 -18.28 18.57
N LYS A 75 -9.69 -16.98 18.31
CA LYS A 75 -10.41 -16.46 17.14
C LYS A 75 -9.75 -16.84 15.81
N ILE A 76 -8.43 -17.03 15.77
CA ILE A 76 -7.73 -17.50 14.56
C ILE A 76 -8.18 -18.94 14.27
N PHE A 77 -8.21 -19.80 15.29
CA PHE A 77 -8.62 -21.19 15.11
C PHE A 77 -10.07 -21.31 14.66
N ILE A 78 -10.98 -20.54 15.27
CA ILE A 78 -12.38 -20.47 14.85
C ILE A 78 -12.46 -20.00 13.40
N PHE A 79 -11.82 -18.88 13.06
CA PHE A 79 -11.83 -18.33 11.70
C PHE A 79 -11.39 -19.37 10.66
N LYS A 80 -10.29 -20.08 10.90
CA LYS A 80 -9.79 -21.09 9.96
C LYS A 80 -10.79 -22.23 9.72
N LYS A 81 -11.50 -22.65 10.77
CA LYS A 81 -12.58 -23.65 10.62
C LYS A 81 -13.77 -23.11 9.83
N LEU A 82 -14.14 -21.84 10.03
CA LEU A 82 -15.20 -21.21 9.23
C LEU A 82 -14.81 -21.08 7.75
N VAL A 83 -13.56 -20.71 7.46
CA VAL A 83 -13.01 -20.68 6.09
C VAL A 83 -13.08 -22.07 5.45
N PHE A 84 -12.73 -23.11 6.21
CA PHE A 84 -12.87 -24.49 5.77
C PHE A 84 -14.34 -24.86 5.50
N LEU A 85 -15.29 -24.43 6.34
CA LEU A 85 -16.71 -24.70 6.12
C LEU A 85 -17.34 -23.86 5.00
N GLY A 86 -16.61 -22.90 4.41
CA GLY A 86 -17.17 -21.93 3.47
C GLY A 86 -18.23 -21.05 4.12
N ILE A 87 -18.08 -20.72 5.41
CA ILE A 87 -18.98 -19.81 6.11
C ILE A 87 -18.45 -18.39 5.94
N PRO A 88 -19.24 -17.45 5.38
CA PRO A 88 -18.84 -16.06 5.24
C PRO A 88 -18.46 -15.43 6.58
N CYS A 89 -17.22 -14.96 6.67
CA CYS A 89 -16.69 -14.35 7.88
C CYS A 89 -15.54 -13.38 7.59
N LYS A 90 -15.22 -12.53 8.58
CA LYS A 90 -14.07 -11.63 8.60
C LYS A 90 -13.36 -11.78 9.95
N LEU A 91 -12.06 -12.04 9.90
CA LEU A 91 -11.19 -11.95 11.07
C LEU A 91 -10.55 -10.58 11.11
N TYR A 92 -10.99 -9.73 12.04
CA TYR A 92 -10.37 -8.45 12.35
C TYR A 92 -9.13 -8.67 13.22
N VAL A 93 -8.05 -8.03 12.84
CA VAL A 93 -6.77 -8.02 13.54
C VAL A 93 -6.49 -6.59 13.97
N ILE A 94 -6.31 -6.40 15.28
CA ILE A 94 -6.11 -5.09 15.91
C ILE A 94 -4.70 -5.06 16.49
N ILE A 95 -3.84 -4.26 15.87
CA ILE A 95 -2.45 -4.06 16.27
C ILE A 95 -2.37 -2.78 17.12
N ASN A 96 -2.34 -2.95 18.44
CA ASN A 96 -2.02 -1.92 19.41
C ASN A 96 -0.76 -2.33 20.21
N ASP A 97 -0.70 -2.03 21.50
CA ASP A 97 0.38 -2.49 22.38
C ASP A 97 0.35 -4.03 22.50
N GLU A 98 -0.85 -4.62 22.51
CA GLU A 98 -1.10 -6.04 22.41
C GLU A 98 -1.62 -6.43 21.02
N LEU A 99 -1.99 -7.69 20.83
CA LEU A 99 -2.60 -8.17 19.59
C LEU A 99 -3.98 -8.72 19.92
N GLU A 100 -5.01 -8.04 19.44
CA GLU A 100 -6.40 -8.44 19.64
C GLU A 100 -7.02 -8.95 18.33
N PHE A 101 -7.96 -9.89 18.46
CA PHE A 101 -8.70 -10.46 17.35
C PHE A 101 -10.20 -10.35 17.60
N ALA A 102 -10.95 -9.96 16.56
CA ALA A 102 -12.40 -9.98 16.58
C ALA A 102 -12.92 -10.72 15.35
N LEU A 103 -14.04 -11.43 15.48
CA LEU A 103 -14.61 -12.25 14.43
C LEU A 103 -16.01 -11.74 14.10
N GLU A 104 -16.24 -11.41 12.84
CA GLU A 104 -17.56 -11.12 12.28
C GLU A 104 -17.98 -12.29 11.39
N VAL A 105 -19.19 -12.79 11.57
CA VAL A 105 -19.73 -13.92 10.82
C VAL A 105 -21.05 -13.50 10.18
N PHE A 106 -21.24 -13.82 8.90
CA PHE A 106 -22.44 -13.47 8.16
C PHE A 106 -23.27 -14.72 7.90
N MET A 107 -24.27 -14.94 8.76
CA MET A 107 -25.28 -15.99 8.65
C MET A 107 -26.65 -15.40 8.95
N MET A 108 -27.71 -15.92 8.32
CA MET A 108 -29.06 -15.38 8.46
C MET A 108 -29.58 -15.48 9.90
N GLU A 109 -29.11 -16.46 10.65
CA GLU A 109 -29.45 -16.74 12.04
C GLU A 109 -28.81 -15.74 13.02
N ILE A 110 -27.82 -14.94 12.58
CA ILE A 110 -27.12 -13.97 13.41
C ILE A 110 -27.78 -12.60 13.24
N ILE A 111 -28.54 -12.19 14.25
CA ILE A 111 -29.31 -10.93 14.25
C ILE A 111 -28.46 -9.74 14.76
N GLU A 112 -27.41 -10.03 15.54
CA GLU A 112 -26.58 -8.99 16.15
C GLU A 112 -25.75 -8.21 15.12
N LYS A 113 -25.82 -6.88 15.21
CA LYS A 113 -24.99 -5.99 14.40
C LYS A 113 -23.58 -5.94 14.98
N PHE A 114 -22.61 -6.46 14.24
CA PHE A 114 -21.19 -6.33 14.58
C PHE A 114 -20.78 -4.85 14.58
N LYS A 115 -20.15 -4.40 15.67
CA LYS A 115 -19.58 -3.06 15.81
C LYS A 115 -18.18 -3.18 16.37
N LEU A 116 -17.22 -2.52 15.71
CA LEU A 116 -15.84 -2.51 16.14
C LEU A 116 -15.36 -1.07 16.30
N SER A 117 -14.99 -0.70 17.52
CA SER A 117 -14.35 0.58 17.84
C SER A 117 -13.20 0.33 18.79
N LYS A 118 -11.96 0.45 18.28
CA LYS A 118 -10.74 0.15 19.02
C LYS A 118 -9.68 1.23 18.78
N THR A 119 -8.54 1.11 19.45
CA THR A 119 -7.34 1.90 19.16
C THR A 119 -6.29 1.00 18.53
N GLY A 120 -5.50 1.53 17.60
CA GLY A 120 -4.45 0.79 16.91
C GLY A 120 -4.64 0.73 15.40
N LEU A 121 -3.78 -0.03 14.73
CA LEU A 121 -3.90 -0.34 13.30
C LEU A 121 -4.82 -1.55 13.14
N ILE A 122 -5.85 -1.42 12.30
CA ILE A 122 -6.90 -2.43 12.17
C ILE A 122 -7.02 -2.84 10.71
N PHE A 123 -7.03 -4.13 10.47
CA PHE A 123 -7.32 -4.72 9.16
C PHE A 123 -8.16 -5.99 9.36
N TYR A 124 -8.83 -6.45 8.31
CA TYR A 124 -9.47 -7.76 8.34
C TYR A 124 -8.91 -8.68 7.26
N ILE A 125 -9.09 -9.97 7.51
CA ILE A 125 -8.91 -11.03 6.53
C ILE A 125 -10.28 -11.67 6.28
N GLY A 126 -10.72 -11.65 5.02
CA GLY A 126 -11.99 -12.23 4.61
C GLY A 126 -11.89 -13.75 4.39
N VAL A 127 -13.05 -14.40 4.38
CA VAL A 127 -13.20 -15.82 4.05
C VAL A 127 -12.59 -16.20 2.69
N ASP A 128 -12.53 -15.22 1.78
CA ASP A 128 -12.01 -15.32 0.42
C ASP A 128 -10.51 -15.02 0.33
N GLY A 129 -9.84 -14.73 1.45
CA GLY A 129 -8.44 -14.34 1.49
C GLY A 129 -8.19 -12.86 1.23
N SER A 130 -9.25 -12.04 1.12
CA SER A 130 -9.10 -10.58 1.01
C SER A 130 -8.41 -10.00 2.24
N LEU A 131 -7.47 -9.08 2.04
CA LEU A 131 -6.72 -8.41 3.10
C LEU A 131 -6.98 -6.91 3.03
N VAL A 132 -7.76 -6.37 3.97
CA VAL A 132 -8.30 -5.01 3.85
C VAL A 132 -8.00 -4.17 5.09
N ASN A 133 -7.42 -2.99 4.88
CA ASN A 133 -7.13 -2.03 5.95
C ASN A 133 -8.40 -1.24 6.32
N THR A 134 -8.90 -1.45 7.54
CA THR A 134 -10.10 -0.78 8.06
C THR A 134 -9.78 0.19 9.19
N THR A 135 -8.50 0.56 9.37
CA THR A 135 -8.06 1.44 10.45
C THR A 135 -8.85 2.75 10.48
N LEU A 136 -9.11 3.36 9.34
CA LEU A 136 -9.84 4.65 9.28
C LEU A 136 -11.30 4.55 9.70
N LEU A 137 -11.88 3.34 9.65
CA LEU A 137 -13.28 3.08 9.96
C LEU A 137 -13.44 2.69 11.43
N ASN A 138 -12.55 1.81 11.90
CA ASN A 138 -12.71 1.10 13.17
C ASN A 138 -11.77 1.61 14.28
N SER A 139 -10.82 2.50 13.95
CA SER A 139 -9.84 3.00 14.92
C SER A 139 -10.06 4.46 15.28
N THR A 140 -10.19 4.72 16.58
CA THR A 140 -10.27 6.09 17.12
C THR A 140 -8.90 6.75 17.19
N LYS A 141 -7.84 5.96 17.45
CA LYS A 141 -6.45 6.44 17.60
C LYS A 141 -5.49 5.43 16.99
N PHE A 142 -4.66 5.89 16.05
CA PHE A 142 -3.63 5.08 15.40
C PHE A 142 -2.36 5.90 15.13
N LYS A 143 -1.22 5.19 15.03
CA LYS A 143 0.11 5.70 14.64
C LYS A 143 0.64 4.86 13.47
N TYR A 144 1.55 5.44 12.68
CA TYR A 144 2.22 4.75 11.56
C TYR A 144 1.31 4.24 10.43
N PHE A 145 0.11 4.80 10.30
CA PHE A 145 -0.88 4.38 9.29
C PHE A 145 -0.32 4.31 7.87
N SER A 146 0.44 5.31 7.41
CA SER A 146 0.96 5.30 6.03
C SER A 146 1.92 4.14 5.76
N ILE A 147 2.76 3.77 6.74
CA ILE A 147 3.67 2.63 6.62
C ILE A 147 2.84 1.34 6.58
N PHE A 148 1.89 1.21 7.51
CA PHE A 148 1.00 0.06 7.61
C PHE A 148 0.14 -0.13 6.35
N ALA A 149 -0.45 0.93 5.82
CA ALA A 149 -1.28 0.88 4.62
C ALA A 149 -0.48 0.43 3.39
N SER A 150 0.76 0.90 3.24
CA SER A 150 1.67 0.43 2.18
C SER A 150 2.00 -1.05 2.34
N LEU A 151 2.27 -1.52 3.57
CA LEU A 151 2.51 -2.95 3.82
C LEU A 151 1.28 -3.80 3.48
N ILE A 152 0.08 -3.42 3.94
CA ILE A 152 -1.15 -4.16 3.62
C ILE A 152 -1.38 -4.21 2.11
N PHE A 153 -1.18 -3.09 1.39
CA PHE A 153 -1.32 -3.05 -0.06
C PHE A 153 -0.32 -3.97 -0.77
N GLU A 154 0.94 -3.98 -0.36
CA GLU A 154 1.98 -4.86 -0.92
C GLU A 154 1.70 -6.35 -0.62
N MET A 155 1.03 -6.64 0.50
CA MET A 155 0.76 -8.01 0.96
C MET A 155 -0.61 -8.54 0.55
N LYS A 156 -1.44 -7.75 -0.14
CA LYS A 156 -2.86 -8.05 -0.38
C LYS A 156 -3.07 -9.36 -1.15
N ASP A 157 -2.17 -9.67 -2.09
CA ASP A 157 -2.30 -10.81 -2.98
C ASP A 157 -1.78 -12.11 -2.34
N ILE A 158 -0.98 -12.02 -1.26
CA ILE A 158 -0.36 -13.18 -0.59
C ILE A 158 -1.39 -14.19 -0.11
N LEU A 159 -2.42 -13.73 0.60
CA LEU A 159 -3.48 -14.61 1.09
C LEU A 159 -4.50 -14.94 0.00
N TYR A 160 -4.79 -13.98 -0.88
CA TYR A 160 -5.72 -14.19 -1.97
C TYR A 160 -5.27 -15.36 -2.86
N ASP A 161 -3.98 -15.46 -3.16
CA ASP A 161 -3.43 -16.55 -3.97
C ASP A 161 -3.14 -17.85 -3.23
N HIS A 162 -3.27 -17.86 -1.90
CA HIS A 162 -2.98 -19.04 -1.12
C HIS A 162 -4.01 -20.16 -1.35
N SER A 163 -3.56 -21.41 -1.46
CA SER A 163 -4.40 -22.59 -1.77
C SER A 163 -5.57 -22.76 -0.81
N PHE A 164 -5.34 -22.52 0.49
CA PHE A 164 -6.38 -22.54 1.52
C PHE A 164 -7.59 -21.62 1.20
N PHE A 165 -7.33 -20.41 0.71
CA PHE A 165 -8.38 -19.45 0.36
C PHE A 165 -8.93 -19.66 -1.05
N ARG A 166 -8.10 -20.14 -2.00
CA ARG A 166 -8.58 -20.60 -3.32
C ARG A 166 -9.65 -21.68 -3.18
N GLU A 167 -9.41 -22.64 -2.30
CA GLU A 167 -10.33 -23.73 -2.01
C GLU A 167 -11.61 -23.22 -1.31
N SER A 168 -11.48 -22.29 -0.36
CA SER A 168 -12.64 -21.66 0.27
C SER A 168 -13.52 -20.91 -0.74
N ARG A 169 -12.92 -20.17 -1.68
CA ARG A 169 -13.67 -19.49 -2.76
C ARG A 169 -14.43 -20.46 -3.65
N LYS A 170 -13.84 -21.61 -4.02
CA LYS A 170 -14.56 -22.66 -4.78
C LYS A 170 -15.81 -23.12 -4.04
N ARG A 171 -15.69 -23.41 -2.74
CA ARG A 171 -16.83 -23.82 -1.91
C ARG A 171 -17.90 -22.75 -1.80
N LEU A 172 -17.51 -21.49 -1.66
CA LEU A 172 -18.47 -20.37 -1.62
C LEU A 172 -19.25 -20.26 -2.93
N ILE A 173 -18.58 -20.43 -4.08
CA ILE A 173 -19.21 -20.42 -5.40
C ILE A 173 -20.15 -21.62 -5.56
N GLU A 174 -19.71 -22.83 -5.22
CA GLU A 174 -20.54 -24.05 -5.26
C GLU A 174 -21.80 -23.94 -4.39
N GLN A 175 -21.71 -23.21 -3.28
CA GLN A 175 -22.82 -22.95 -2.36
C GLN A 175 -23.70 -21.77 -2.79
N GLY A 176 -23.40 -21.09 -3.91
CA GLY A 176 -24.14 -19.92 -4.38
C GLY A 176 -24.08 -18.73 -3.43
N VAL A 177 -23.07 -18.67 -2.55
CA VAL A 177 -22.97 -17.66 -1.51
C VAL A 177 -22.49 -16.34 -2.11
N THR A 178 -23.35 -15.32 -2.08
CA THR A 178 -22.97 -13.96 -2.45
C THR A 178 -22.34 -13.27 -1.24
N LEU A 179 -21.08 -12.85 -1.36
CA LEU A 179 -20.42 -12.07 -0.31
C LEU A 179 -21.10 -10.69 -0.17
N PRO A 180 -21.30 -10.17 1.06
CA PRO A 180 -22.05 -8.94 1.27
C PRO A 180 -21.45 -7.73 0.54
N MET A 181 -22.30 -6.77 0.12
CA MET A 181 -21.86 -5.52 -0.52
C MET A 181 -20.87 -4.69 0.32
N ASN A 182 -20.83 -4.92 1.65
CA ASN A 182 -19.91 -4.30 2.61
C ASN A 182 -18.42 -4.67 2.39
N PHE A 183 -18.12 -5.41 1.33
CA PHE A 183 -16.76 -5.59 0.79
C PHE A 183 -16.37 -4.48 -0.20
N ASN A 184 -17.29 -3.59 -0.61
CA ASN A 184 -17.01 -2.47 -1.48
C ASN A 184 -16.51 -1.25 -0.68
N GLU A 185 -15.20 -1.12 -0.55
CA GLU A 185 -14.52 -0.02 0.14
C GLU A 185 -15.02 1.37 -0.29
N ASN A 186 -15.33 1.56 -1.57
CA ASN A 186 -15.76 2.86 -2.10
C ASN A 186 -17.10 3.33 -1.52
N ALA A 187 -18.02 2.40 -1.29
CA ALA A 187 -19.30 2.72 -0.67
C ALA A 187 -19.11 3.15 0.79
N ILE A 188 -18.19 2.51 1.50
CA ILE A 188 -17.90 2.78 2.92
C ILE A 188 -17.17 4.12 3.08
N PHE A 189 -16.25 4.47 2.18
CA PHE A 189 -15.51 5.73 2.18
C PHE A 189 -16.22 6.87 1.44
N SER A 190 -17.48 6.71 1.06
CA SER A 190 -18.24 7.77 0.38
C SER A 190 -18.58 8.95 1.31
N ALA A 191 -18.60 8.72 2.62
CA ALA A 191 -18.88 9.77 3.60
C ALA A 191 -17.69 10.73 3.76
N ILE A 192 -17.98 12.03 3.82
CA ILE A 192 -16.96 13.06 4.10
C ILE A 192 -16.45 12.88 5.55
N PRO A 193 -15.12 12.75 5.76
CA PRO A 193 -14.54 12.67 7.09
C PRO A 193 -14.89 13.87 7.97
N ARG A 194 -15.08 13.66 9.28
CA ARG A 194 -15.33 14.74 10.26
C ARG A 194 -14.05 15.35 10.87
N SER A 195 -12.94 14.61 10.83
CA SER A 195 -11.65 15.04 11.41
C SER A 195 -10.58 15.26 10.34
N LEU A 196 -9.69 16.22 10.59
CA LEU A 196 -8.56 16.51 9.69
C LEU A 196 -7.62 15.31 9.56
N LYS A 197 -7.45 14.53 10.64
CA LYS A 197 -6.67 13.30 10.64
C LYS A 197 -7.24 12.26 9.69
N ASN A 198 -8.56 12.04 9.70
CA ASN A 198 -9.21 11.10 8.80
C ASN A 198 -9.18 11.62 7.37
N MET A 199 -9.39 12.93 7.16
CA MET A 199 -9.23 13.57 5.84
C MET A 199 -7.82 13.39 5.26
N LYS A 200 -6.77 13.55 6.08
CA LYS A 200 -5.36 13.36 5.69
C LYS A 200 -5.11 12.00 5.05
N TYR A 201 -5.71 10.95 5.60
CA TYR A 201 -5.48 9.56 5.19
C TYR A 201 -6.62 8.97 4.36
N HIS A 202 -7.69 9.74 4.12
CA HIS A 202 -8.87 9.28 3.42
C HIS A 202 -8.52 8.76 2.02
N PRO A 203 -9.04 7.59 1.57
CA PRO A 203 -8.65 7.01 0.29
C PRO A 203 -9.20 7.78 -0.92
N LEU A 204 -10.40 8.35 -0.80
CA LEU A 204 -11.11 8.99 -1.93
C LEU A 204 -10.99 10.50 -1.97
N TYR A 205 -10.78 11.14 -0.81
CA TYR A 205 -10.94 12.58 -0.64
C TYR A 205 -9.68 13.23 -0.10
N VAL A 206 -9.49 14.48 -0.46
CA VAL A 206 -8.38 15.31 -0.01
C VAL A 206 -8.77 16.79 -0.09
N ILE A 207 -8.15 17.61 0.75
CA ILE A 207 -8.21 19.08 0.72
C ILE A 207 -6.82 19.65 0.45
N GLU A 208 -6.73 20.91 0.01
CA GLU A 208 -5.43 21.50 -0.36
C GLU A 208 -4.50 21.70 0.85
N SER A 209 -5.02 21.98 2.04
CA SER A 209 -4.18 22.23 3.22
C SER A 209 -3.38 21.03 3.73
N ILE A 210 -3.76 19.80 3.36
CA ILE A 210 -3.15 18.56 3.89
C ILE A 210 -2.17 17.87 2.94
N ILE A 211 -2.10 18.27 1.66
CA ILE A 211 -1.19 17.65 0.70
C ILE A 211 0.25 18.05 1.00
N LYS A 212 1.21 17.24 0.55
CA LYS A 212 2.64 17.56 0.74
C LYS A 212 3.00 18.82 -0.07
N LYS A 213 4.03 19.55 0.37
CA LYS A 213 4.53 20.74 -0.34
C LYS A 213 4.88 20.45 -1.81
N ASN A 214 5.39 19.25 -2.10
CA ASN A 214 5.71 18.79 -3.45
C ASN A 214 4.53 18.10 -4.18
N GLN A 215 3.31 18.31 -3.73
CA GLN A 215 2.10 17.80 -4.37
C GLN A 215 1.18 18.94 -4.79
N ILE A 216 0.34 18.66 -5.77
CA ILE A 216 -0.73 19.53 -6.25
C ILE A 216 -1.99 18.73 -6.52
N ILE A 217 -3.12 19.42 -6.64
CA ILE A 217 -4.39 18.84 -7.09
C ILE A 217 -4.64 19.33 -8.51
N PHE A 218 -4.69 18.41 -9.47
CA PHE A 218 -5.01 18.71 -10.86
C PHE A 218 -5.74 17.53 -11.54
N PRO A 219 -6.91 17.75 -12.15
CA PRO A 219 -7.65 19.02 -12.20
C PRO A 219 -8.26 19.41 -10.84
N LYS A 220 -8.45 20.71 -10.59
CA LYS A 220 -9.17 21.23 -9.41
C LYS A 220 -10.70 21.14 -9.55
N ARG A 221 -11.20 20.17 -10.33
CA ARG A 221 -12.63 19.93 -10.57
C ARG A 221 -12.89 18.43 -10.76
N PRO A 222 -14.09 17.93 -10.42
CA PRO A 222 -15.17 18.64 -9.71
C PRO A 222 -14.82 18.87 -8.24
N ILE A 223 -15.48 19.86 -7.62
CA ILE A 223 -15.50 20.03 -6.16
C ILE A 223 -16.57 19.06 -5.63
N LEU A 224 -16.18 18.13 -4.76
CA LEU A 224 -17.05 17.06 -4.26
C LEU A 224 -17.84 17.45 -3.00
N GLY A 225 -17.51 18.60 -2.41
CA GLY A 225 -18.10 19.12 -1.19
C GLY A 225 -17.15 20.06 -0.48
N TYR A 226 -17.45 20.38 0.77
CA TYR A 226 -16.62 21.25 1.60
C TYR A 226 -16.34 20.59 2.96
N PHE A 227 -15.10 20.71 3.42
CA PHE A 227 -14.67 20.29 4.74
C PHE A 227 -14.14 21.51 5.48
N LYS A 228 -14.88 21.96 6.51
CA LYS A 228 -14.52 23.17 7.29
C LYS A 228 -14.24 24.40 6.41
N GLY A 229 -15.05 24.58 5.35
CA GLY A 229 -14.90 25.68 4.39
C GLY A 229 -13.90 25.44 3.27
N GLU A 230 -13.08 24.39 3.33
CA GLU A 230 -12.16 24.04 2.23
C GLU A 230 -12.81 23.11 1.20
N PRO A 231 -12.58 23.31 -0.12
CA PRO A 231 -13.11 22.44 -1.15
C PRO A 231 -12.46 21.05 -1.09
N ILE A 232 -13.30 20.03 -1.19
CA ILE A 232 -12.89 18.63 -1.23
C ILE A 232 -12.71 18.21 -2.69
N PHE A 233 -11.57 17.58 -2.98
CA PHE A 233 -11.24 17.04 -4.29
C PHE A 233 -11.06 15.53 -4.23
N CYS A 234 -11.13 14.89 -5.39
CA CYS A 234 -10.79 13.48 -5.50
C CYS A 234 -9.28 13.29 -5.28
N ARG A 235 -8.91 12.36 -4.40
CA ARG A 235 -7.51 12.06 -4.08
C ARG A 235 -6.72 11.58 -5.29
N LYS A 236 -7.38 10.97 -6.28
CA LYS A 236 -6.77 10.57 -7.56
C LYS A 236 -6.21 11.76 -8.36
N ASN A 237 -6.71 12.97 -8.10
CA ASN A 237 -6.24 14.20 -8.75
C ASN A 237 -4.94 14.72 -8.10
N ILE A 238 -4.43 14.09 -7.03
CA ILE A 238 -3.13 14.47 -6.47
C ILE A 238 -2.03 14.07 -7.46
N GLN A 239 -1.26 15.05 -7.88
CA GLN A 239 -0.05 14.84 -8.67
C GLN A 239 1.17 15.17 -7.82
N THR A 240 2.17 14.30 -7.86
CA THR A 240 3.45 14.54 -7.20
C THR A 240 4.37 15.26 -8.16
N LEU A 241 4.85 16.44 -7.74
CA LEU A 241 5.88 17.18 -8.43
C LEU A 241 7.25 16.60 -8.05
N ARG A 242 8.14 16.51 -9.02
CA ARG A 242 9.47 15.93 -8.84
C ARG A 242 10.53 16.92 -9.29
N SER A 243 11.68 16.83 -8.66
CA SER A 243 12.88 17.55 -9.09
C SER A 243 13.40 17.00 -10.42
N GLU A 244 14.24 17.78 -11.09
CA GLU A 244 14.91 17.36 -12.32
C GLU A 244 15.68 16.05 -12.14
N LYS A 245 16.40 15.90 -11.02
CA LYS A 245 17.13 14.66 -10.69
C LYS A 245 16.20 13.45 -10.50
N GLU A 246 15.03 13.66 -9.91
CA GLU A 246 14.04 12.58 -9.74
C GLU A 246 13.36 12.21 -11.06
N TRP A 247 13.09 13.17 -11.93
CA TRP A 247 12.60 12.91 -13.29
C TRP A 247 13.65 12.21 -14.14
N PHE A 248 14.92 12.63 -14.03
CA PHE A 248 16.04 11.97 -14.70
C PHE A 248 16.11 10.50 -14.32
N LYS A 249 16.00 10.14 -13.03
CA LYS A 249 15.94 8.73 -12.59
C LYS A 249 14.79 7.92 -13.19
N LEU A 250 13.72 8.59 -13.64
CA LEU A 250 12.59 7.98 -14.33
C LEU A 250 12.74 8.02 -15.86
N GLY A 251 13.95 8.29 -16.37
CA GLY A 251 14.22 8.36 -17.79
C GLY A 251 13.54 9.54 -18.48
N LYS A 252 13.35 10.66 -17.78
CA LYS A 252 12.71 11.87 -18.31
C LYS A 252 13.64 13.07 -18.27
N LYS A 253 13.53 13.96 -19.26
CA LYS A 253 14.21 15.26 -19.31
C LYS A 253 13.22 16.39 -19.12
N VAL A 254 13.58 17.38 -18.32
CA VAL A 254 12.78 18.60 -18.15
C VAL A 254 12.90 19.48 -19.39
N VAL A 255 11.76 19.92 -19.93
CA VAL A 255 11.71 20.79 -21.13
C VAL A 255 10.93 22.08 -20.89
N LYS A 256 10.17 22.17 -19.79
CA LYS A 256 9.41 23.36 -19.41
C LYS A 256 10.02 24.07 -18.19
N PRO A 257 9.71 25.38 -18.00
CA PRO A 257 10.16 26.11 -16.83
C PRO A 257 9.62 25.51 -15.53
N ILE A 258 10.26 25.91 -14.43
CA ILE A 258 9.94 25.47 -13.08
C ILE A 258 8.47 25.75 -12.77
N TYR A 259 7.76 24.73 -12.30
CA TYR A 259 6.36 24.90 -11.90
C TYR A 259 6.23 25.41 -10.46
N LYS A 260 7.04 24.87 -9.54
CA LYS A 260 7.00 25.25 -8.12
C LYS A 260 8.39 25.20 -7.51
N LEU A 261 8.70 26.16 -6.63
CA LEU A 261 9.89 26.15 -5.80
C LEU A 261 9.49 25.79 -4.36
N VAL A 262 10.13 24.77 -3.78
CA VAL A 262 9.86 24.35 -2.40
C VAL A 262 11.19 24.13 -1.70
N ASP A 263 11.44 24.88 -0.63
CA ASP A 263 12.64 24.74 0.20
C ASP A 263 13.94 24.75 -0.65
N GLY A 264 13.99 25.61 -1.68
CA GLY A 264 15.11 25.72 -2.63
C GLY A 264 15.14 24.69 -3.77
N VAL A 265 14.25 23.71 -3.76
CA VAL A 265 14.17 22.66 -4.79
C VAL A 265 13.18 23.05 -5.89
N LYS A 266 13.66 23.03 -7.14
CA LYS A 266 12.85 23.23 -8.36
C LYS A 266 12.04 21.98 -8.64
N LEU A 267 10.72 22.13 -8.78
CA LEU A 267 9.78 21.03 -9.00
C LEU A 267 9.00 21.20 -10.29
N TYR A 268 8.79 20.09 -10.99
CA TYR A 268 8.17 20.00 -12.31
C TYR A 268 7.03 18.97 -12.32
N ARG A 269 6.01 19.21 -13.14
CA ARG A 269 4.86 18.31 -13.35
C ARG A 269 5.19 17.22 -14.36
N LYS A 270 4.30 16.23 -14.45
CA LYS A 270 4.38 15.17 -15.48
C LYS A 270 4.35 15.71 -16.92
N TYR A 271 3.72 16.86 -17.16
CA TYR A 271 3.59 17.48 -18.48
C TYR A 271 4.69 18.51 -18.80
N ASP A 272 5.65 18.66 -17.89
CA ASP A 272 6.80 19.57 -18.02
C ASP A 272 8.06 18.82 -18.50
N VAL A 273 7.92 17.53 -18.80
CA VAL A 273 9.02 16.62 -19.11
C VAL A 273 8.72 15.80 -20.36
N GLU A 274 9.78 15.36 -21.04
CA GLU A 274 9.76 14.46 -22.19
C GLU A 274 10.62 13.22 -21.91
N ASP A 275 10.50 12.19 -22.75
CA ASP A 275 11.38 11.03 -22.68
C ASP A 275 12.84 11.44 -22.90
N LEU A 276 13.70 10.97 -22.02
CA LEU A 276 15.14 11.14 -22.18
C LEU A 276 15.59 10.33 -23.40
N ILE A 277 16.29 10.98 -24.32
CA ILE A 277 16.92 10.32 -25.47
C ILE A 277 18.41 10.61 -25.38
N ILE A 278 19.20 9.57 -25.19
CA ILE A 278 20.66 9.64 -25.24
C ILE A 278 21.09 9.14 -26.62
N MET A 279 21.85 9.97 -27.33
CA MET A 279 22.15 9.72 -28.75
C MET A 279 23.25 8.67 -28.93
N ASP A 280 24.31 8.76 -28.12
CA ASP A 280 25.50 7.91 -28.27
C ASP A 280 26.12 7.57 -26.90
N LEU A 281 27.06 6.63 -26.91
CA LEU A 281 27.95 6.32 -25.80
C LEU A 281 28.80 7.54 -25.42
N GLU A 282 29.11 7.63 -24.14
CA GLU A 282 30.08 8.59 -23.61
C GLU A 282 31.38 7.85 -23.25
N ASP A 283 32.54 8.50 -23.42
CA ASP A 283 33.84 7.91 -23.03
C ASP A 283 34.08 7.97 -21.50
N LYS A 284 33.00 7.82 -20.74
CA LYS A 284 32.94 7.80 -19.29
C LYS A 284 31.77 6.90 -18.85
N PRO A 285 31.76 6.45 -17.60
CA PRO A 285 30.63 5.69 -17.10
C PRO A 285 29.31 6.48 -17.14
N MET A 286 28.23 5.79 -17.50
CA MET A 286 26.91 6.36 -17.71
C MET A 286 25.93 5.86 -16.64
N LEU A 287 24.96 6.69 -16.26
CA LEU A 287 23.94 6.33 -15.27
C LEU A 287 22.88 5.42 -15.89
N TYR A 288 22.54 4.30 -15.26
CA TYR A 288 21.46 3.41 -15.69
C TYR A 288 20.42 3.22 -14.59
N TYR A 289 19.34 4.00 -14.66
CA TYR A 289 18.20 3.91 -13.73
C TYR A 289 16.90 3.51 -14.41
N HIS A 290 16.83 3.65 -15.73
CA HIS A 290 15.64 3.47 -16.55
C HIS A 290 16.07 3.13 -17.98
N ASP A 291 15.24 2.42 -18.74
CA ASP A 291 15.56 1.96 -20.09
C ASP A 291 15.87 3.12 -21.07
N ASN A 292 15.21 4.27 -20.91
CA ASN A 292 15.54 5.50 -21.63
C ASN A 292 16.96 6.05 -21.41
N HIS A 293 17.73 5.49 -20.46
CA HIS A 293 19.15 5.83 -20.30
C HIS A 293 20.05 5.03 -21.23
N VAL A 294 19.54 3.96 -21.85
CA VAL A 294 20.28 3.23 -22.87
C VAL A 294 20.36 4.12 -24.12
N PRO A 295 21.56 4.43 -24.62
CA PRO A 295 21.68 5.22 -25.85
C PRO A 295 20.98 4.54 -27.03
N LYS A 296 20.47 5.33 -27.98
CA LYS A 296 19.55 4.88 -29.04
C LYS A 296 20.04 3.64 -29.82
N ASN A 297 21.34 3.59 -30.10
CA ASN A 297 21.98 2.52 -30.87
C ASN A 297 22.72 1.50 -30.00
N CYS A 298 22.45 1.48 -28.70
CA CYS A 298 23.13 0.62 -27.74
C CYS A 298 22.20 -0.42 -27.14
N VAL A 299 22.83 -1.42 -26.50
CA VAL A 299 22.19 -2.38 -25.62
C VAL A 299 22.85 -2.35 -24.25
N TYR A 300 22.09 -2.74 -23.23
CA TYR A 300 22.62 -2.98 -21.90
C TYR A 300 23.00 -4.44 -21.73
N SER A 301 24.28 -4.72 -21.48
CA SER A 301 24.78 -6.05 -21.17
C SER A 301 24.99 -6.18 -19.66
N LYS A 302 24.16 -6.99 -18.99
CA LYS A 302 24.22 -7.25 -17.55
C LYS A 302 25.07 -8.48 -17.25
N ASN A 303 26.37 -8.42 -17.54
CA ASN A 303 27.32 -9.48 -17.21
C ASN A 303 28.57 -8.88 -16.54
N GLU A 304 29.11 -9.57 -15.54
CA GLU A 304 30.29 -9.14 -14.79
C GLU A 304 31.55 -9.17 -15.66
N LEU A 305 31.59 -10.06 -16.66
CA LEU A 305 32.69 -10.19 -17.60
C LEU A 305 32.60 -9.20 -18.78
N SER A 306 31.49 -8.47 -18.93
CA SER A 306 31.29 -7.61 -20.11
C SER A 306 32.42 -6.58 -20.27
N VAL A 307 32.92 -6.02 -19.17
CA VAL A 307 34.04 -5.06 -19.21
C VAL A 307 35.32 -5.72 -19.74
N LEU A 308 35.62 -6.95 -19.30
CA LEU A 308 36.81 -7.67 -19.73
C LEU A 308 36.72 -8.08 -21.20
N VAL A 309 35.57 -8.61 -21.61
CA VAL A 309 35.31 -9.02 -23.00
C VAL A 309 35.40 -7.82 -23.94
N ALA A 310 34.79 -6.68 -23.57
CA ALA A 310 34.85 -5.48 -24.39
C ALA A 310 36.28 -4.96 -24.58
N ARG A 311 37.10 -4.99 -23.52
CA ARG A 311 38.52 -4.63 -23.62
C ARG A 311 39.34 -5.60 -24.46
N LEU A 312 39.07 -6.90 -24.35
CA LEU A 312 39.80 -7.93 -25.11
C LEU A 312 39.48 -7.88 -26.61
N LEU A 313 38.25 -7.50 -26.96
CA LEU A 313 37.78 -7.39 -28.34
C LEU A 313 37.93 -5.96 -28.91
N ASP A 314 38.48 -5.02 -28.16
CA ASP A 314 38.63 -3.60 -28.53
C ASP A 314 37.30 -2.94 -28.97
N ILE A 315 36.22 -3.28 -28.27
CA ILE A 315 34.86 -2.78 -28.55
C ILE A 315 34.59 -1.51 -27.76
N ARG A 316 33.94 -0.53 -28.38
CA ARG A 316 33.52 0.70 -27.70
C ARG A 316 32.39 0.42 -26.70
N TYR A 317 32.58 0.82 -25.44
CA TYR A 317 31.60 0.62 -24.38
C TYR A 317 31.62 1.74 -23.33
N SER A 318 30.54 1.84 -22.55
CA SER A 318 30.47 2.68 -21.34
C SER A 318 30.03 1.85 -20.15
N GLU A 319 30.76 1.90 -19.04
CA GLU A 319 30.35 1.22 -17.79
C GLU A 319 29.06 1.82 -17.23
N CYS A 320 28.17 0.97 -16.72
CA CYS A 320 26.87 1.42 -16.23
C CYS A 320 26.87 1.58 -14.71
N ILE A 321 26.56 2.80 -14.24
CA ILE A 321 26.33 3.10 -12.83
C ILE A 321 24.84 2.90 -12.51
N VAL A 322 24.52 1.84 -11.77
CA VAL A 322 23.15 1.50 -11.39
C VAL A 322 22.71 2.09 -10.06
N GLY A 323 23.65 2.65 -9.29
CA GLY A 323 23.36 3.20 -7.98
C GLY A 323 24.59 3.77 -7.29
N PHE A 324 24.41 4.18 -6.03
CA PHE A 324 25.48 4.68 -5.19
C PHE A 324 25.37 4.07 -3.79
N ARG A 325 26.49 3.58 -3.25
CA ARG A 325 26.62 3.12 -1.86
C ARG A 325 27.64 4.00 -1.15
N TYR A 326 27.22 4.70 -0.10
CA TYR A 326 28.08 5.67 0.61
C TYR A 326 28.81 6.66 -0.32
N LYS A 327 28.08 7.19 -1.32
CA LYS A 327 28.59 8.06 -2.40
C LYS A 327 29.54 7.38 -3.40
N MET A 328 29.89 6.11 -3.23
CA MET A 328 30.65 5.35 -4.23
C MET A 328 29.69 4.80 -5.31
N PRO A 329 29.99 4.97 -6.60
CA PRO A 329 29.17 4.40 -7.67
C PRO A 329 29.18 2.87 -7.61
N ILE A 330 28.02 2.28 -7.87
CA ILE A 330 27.86 0.84 -8.05
C ILE A 330 27.82 0.59 -9.55
N PHE A 331 28.86 -0.05 -10.07
CA PHE A 331 28.94 -0.44 -11.46
C PHE A 331 28.28 -1.81 -11.66
N GLN A 332 27.48 -1.92 -12.71
CA GLN A 332 26.89 -3.19 -13.11
C GLN A 332 26.60 -3.20 -14.61
N GLY A 333 27.34 -4.01 -15.35
CA GLY A 333 27.19 -4.15 -16.79
C GLY A 333 27.73 -2.95 -17.57
N ILE A 334 27.54 -2.99 -18.89
CA ILE A 334 28.01 -1.97 -19.83
C ILE A 334 26.92 -1.62 -20.85
N PHE A 335 26.98 -0.41 -21.38
CA PHE A 335 26.36 -0.08 -22.66
C PHE A 335 27.37 -0.30 -23.78
N LEU A 336 26.93 -0.93 -24.85
CA LEU A 336 27.72 -1.20 -26.04
C LEU A 336 26.81 -1.10 -27.27
N LEU A 337 27.38 -0.94 -28.46
CA LEU A 337 26.60 -0.78 -29.69
C LEU A 337 25.82 -2.06 -30.03
N LYS A 338 24.64 -1.90 -30.64
CA LYS A 338 23.79 -3.03 -31.05
C LYS A 338 24.50 -3.99 -32.01
N GLU A 339 25.38 -3.47 -32.87
CA GLU A 339 26.16 -4.26 -33.81
C GLU A 339 27.14 -5.22 -33.11
N ASP A 340 27.70 -4.80 -31.98
CA ASP A 340 28.65 -5.60 -31.22
C ASP A 340 27.97 -6.56 -30.22
N ALA A 341 26.66 -6.45 -30.04
CA ALA A 341 25.90 -7.19 -29.02
C ALA A 341 25.96 -8.70 -29.18
N LEU A 342 26.06 -9.20 -30.41
CA LEU A 342 26.14 -10.63 -30.69
C LEU A 342 27.37 -11.28 -30.05
N LEU A 343 28.46 -10.53 -29.89
CA LEU A 343 29.71 -11.01 -29.28
C LEU A 343 29.57 -11.23 -27.76
N PHE A 344 28.54 -10.65 -27.14
CA PHE A 344 28.27 -10.73 -25.70
C PHE A 344 27.09 -11.65 -25.33
N LEU A 345 26.43 -12.26 -26.33
CA LEU A 345 25.26 -13.12 -26.17
C LEU A 345 25.60 -14.62 -26.26
N ILE A 346 26.86 -15.01 -25.99
CA ILE A 346 27.24 -16.43 -25.93
C ILE A 346 26.44 -17.06 -24.78
N HIS A 347 25.48 -17.91 -25.15
CA HIS A 347 24.62 -18.67 -24.24
C HIS A 347 25.37 -19.73 -23.45
#